data_AF-S7RL59-F1
#
_entry.id   AF-S7RL59-F1
#
_cell.length_a   1.000
_cell.length_b   1.000
_cell.length_c   1.000
_cell.angle_alpha   90.00
_cell.angle_beta   90.00
_cell.angle_gamma   90.00
#
_symmetry.space_group_name_H-M   'P 1'
#
loop_
_entity.id
_entity.type
_entity.pdbx_description
1 polymer ?
#
loop_
_entity_poly.entity_id
_entity_poly.type
_entity_poly.pdbx_seq_one_letter_code
_entity_poly.pdbx_strand_id
1 'polypeptide(L)'
;MADSLREEVAKLTKWDGPNAIMLLIDAIDKAGRVSGTKLQRLAGGMSRALGFSGRECREDAEEENPFNTFDDNGDDSFDAEFGFDTQSTPVSVHESAVELLKAGFHPLKLQLLWDKVKDILIRKIESEMLGYHINIAQSVEVFVVPDPFHILKEGEVYMRSNQGFEGMFTDTLEGPVLLSRNPTRVPSDVQKVTAVRCPQLADYSNLAVVSCKGKRSLASYLAGGDYDGDTVMVVWDQNFVRPFCNADLVVPEENFISENFHRDIEKVPDFLNRIARQRRSQCHSELLRVLLQGMADRKVGIYSMYHDITVHAYGLADARTVRLAHM
;
A
#
# COMPACT_ATOMS: atom_id res chain seq x y z
N MET A 1 8.06 10.61 16.03
CA MET A 1 9.11 9.63 15.70
C MET A 1 9.77 9.05 16.96
N ALA A 2 10.53 9.83 17.73
CA ALA A 2 11.25 9.30 18.91
C ALA A 2 10.35 8.62 19.95
N ASP A 3 9.15 9.15 20.21
CA ASP A 3 8.24 8.56 21.19
C ASP A 3 7.58 7.26 20.68
N SER A 4 7.27 7.18 19.38
CA SER A 4 6.76 5.96 18.74
C SER A 4 7.79 4.84 18.81
N LEU A 5 9.03 5.12 18.39
CA LEU A 5 10.13 4.15 18.44
C LEU A 5 10.36 3.67 19.88
N ARG A 6 10.32 4.58 20.87
CA ARG A 6 10.44 4.20 22.28
C ARG A 6 9.33 3.28 22.74
N GLU A 7 8.10 3.51 22.29
CA GLU A 7 6.96 2.66 22.62
C GLU A 7 7.10 1.26 22.01
N GLU A 8 7.48 1.18 20.73
CA GLU A 8 7.67 -0.09 20.01
C GLU A 8 8.85 -0.89 20.57
N VAL A 9 10.00 -0.23 20.81
CA VAL A 9 11.14 -0.84 21.50
C VAL A 9 10.75 -1.31 22.90
N ALA A 10 9.99 -0.51 23.65
CA ALA A 10 9.54 -0.89 24.99
C ALA A 10 8.64 -2.14 24.98
N LYS A 11 7.81 -2.34 23.94
CA LYS A 11 7.01 -3.56 23.78
C LYS A 11 7.88 -4.81 23.58
N LEU A 12 9.04 -4.67 22.91
CA LEU A 12 9.98 -5.76 22.65
C LEU A 12 10.98 -6.02 23.79
N THR A 13 11.27 -5.04 24.66
CA THR A 13 12.28 -5.17 25.73
C THR A 13 11.71 -5.33 27.13
N LYS A 14 10.40 -5.10 27.35
CA LYS A 14 9.77 -5.28 28.67
C LYS A 14 9.39 -6.74 28.89
N TRP A 15 10.23 -7.47 29.63
CA TRP A 15 10.02 -8.89 29.92
C TRP A 15 9.53 -9.18 31.33
N ASP A 16 9.50 -8.15 32.19
CA ASP A 16 9.10 -8.26 33.58
C ASP A 16 7.67 -7.70 33.76
N GLY A 17 6.76 -8.51 34.29
CA GLY A 17 5.40 -8.09 34.61
C GLY A 17 4.34 -9.19 34.42
N PRO A 18 3.09 -8.96 34.87
CA PRO A 18 1.99 -9.87 34.58
C PRO A 18 1.76 -9.90 33.06
N ASN A 19 1.69 -11.10 32.48
CA ASN A 19 1.51 -11.33 31.04
C ASN A 19 2.62 -10.77 30.13
N ALA A 20 3.82 -10.46 30.65
CA ALA A 20 4.91 -9.90 29.85
C ALA A 20 5.29 -10.77 28.64
N ILE A 21 5.28 -12.10 28.80
CA ILE A 21 5.52 -13.05 27.69
C ILE A 21 4.44 -12.93 26.61
N MET A 22 3.16 -12.77 27.00
CA MET A 22 2.06 -12.64 26.06
C MET A 22 2.12 -11.32 25.28
N LEU A 23 2.51 -10.23 25.96
CA LEU A 23 2.74 -8.94 25.31
C LEU A 23 3.93 -8.99 24.35
N LEU A 24 4.99 -9.72 24.71
CA LEU A 24 6.14 -9.93 23.83
C LEU A 24 5.75 -10.77 22.60
N ILE A 25 4.95 -11.82 22.78
CA ILE A 25 4.41 -12.62 21.66
C ILE A 25 3.59 -11.73 20.73
N ASP A 26 2.66 -10.91 21.26
CA ASP A 26 1.85 -9.98 20.46
C ASP A 26 2.71 -8.95 19.72
N ALA A 27 3.75 -8.41 20.37
CA ALA A 27 4.67 -7.46 19.76
C ALA A 27 5.46 -8.08 18.59
N ILE A 28 5.99 -9.30 18.77
CA ILE A 28 6.73 -10.02 17.72
C ILE A 28 5.77 -10.45 16.59
N ASP A 29 4.56 -10.90 16.93
CA ASP A 29 3.54 -11.28 15.95
C ASP A 29 3.17 -10.10 15.05
N LYS A 30 2.97 -8.91 15.64
CA LYS A 30 2.70 -7.67 14.90
C LYS A 30 3.90 -7.21 14.07
N ALA A 31 5.11 -7.27 14.63
CA ALA A 31 6.32 -6.86 13.90
C ALA A 31 6.58 -7.72 12.66
N GLY A 32 6.34 -9.04 12.76
CA GLY A 32 6.57 -9.98 11.65
C GLY A 32 5.32 -10.41 10.88
N ARG A 33 4.14 -9.85 11.19
CA ARG A 33 2.82 -10.26 10.68
C ARG A 33 2.58 -11.79 10.74
N VAL A 34 3.11 -12.48 11.76
CA VAL A 34 3.25 -13.95 11.77
C VAL A 34 1.89 -14.65 11.64
N SER A 35 0.89 -14.27 12.44
CA SER A 35 -0.47 -14.81 12.40
C SER A 35 -1.13 -14.59 11.03
N GLY A 36 -0.94 -13.42 10.43
CA GLY A 36 -1.45 -13.09 9.09
C GLY A 36 -0.81 -13.96 8.01
N THR A 37 0.52 -14.07 8.01
CA THR A 37 1.26 -14.93 7.06
C THR A 37 0.88 -16.41 7.21
N LYS A 38 0.70 -16.90 8.44
CA LYS A 38 0.21 -18.27 8.68
C LYS A 38 -1.20 -18.48 8.11
N LEU A 39 -2.10 -17.53 8.36
CA LEU A 39 -3.47 -17.58 7.84
C LEU A 39 -3.49 -17.58 6.30
N GLN A 40 -2.65 -16.75 5.67
CA GLN A 40 -2.55 -16.66 4.21
C GLN A 40 -2.06 -17.99 3.59
N ARG A 41 -1.04 -18.61 4.18
CA ARG A 41 -0.56 -19.94 3.76
C ARG A 41 -1.64 -21.02 3.90
N LEU A 42 -2.37 -21.00 5.01
CA LEU A 42 -3.47 -21.92 5.27
C LEU A 42 -4.62 -21.71 4.27
N ALA A 43 -5.01 -20.46 4.02
CA ALA A 43 -6.05 -20.10 3.06
C ALA A 43 -5.69 -20.55 1.64
N GLY A 44 -4.45 -20.33 1.19
CA GLY A 44 -3.97 -20.83 -0.10
C GLY A 44 -4.05 -22.36 -0.22
N GLY A 45 -3.68 -23.08 0.85
CA GLY A 45 -3.84 -24.54 0.92
C GLY A 45 -5.30 -24.99 0.89
N MET A 46 -6.17 -24.33 1.66
CA MET A 46 -7.61 -24.62 1.72
C MET A 46 -8.32 -24.33 0.40
N SER A 47 -8.04 -23.20 -0.25
CA SER A 47 -8.63 -22.86 -1.56
C SER A 47 -8.30 -23.90 -2.62
N ARG A 48 -7.08 -24.45 -2.61
CA ARG A 48 -6.70 -25.56 -3.49
C ARG A 48 -7.42 -26.85 -3.13
N ALA A 49 -7.47 -27.21 -1.85
CA ALA A 49 -8.16 -28.42 -1.39
C ALA A 49 -9.67 -28.40 -1.67
N LEU A 50 -10.29 -27.22 -1.60
CA LEU A 50 -11.71 -26.99 -1.89
C LEU A 50 -11.99 -26.80 -3.39
N GLY A 51 -10.96 -26.79 -4.24
CA GLY A 51 -11.10 -26.63 -5.69
C GLY A 51 -11.49 -25.22 -6.15
N PHE A 52 -11.34 -24.22 -5.29
CA PHE A 52 -11.61 -22.81 -5.63
C PHE A 52 -10.51 -22.19 -6.50
N SER A 53 -9.30 -22.75 -6.49
CA SER A 53 -8.22 -22.28 -7.36
C SER A 53 -8.43 -22.77 -8.81
N GLY A 54 -9.21 -22.03 -9.59
CA GLY A 54 -9.06 -21.98 -11.04
C GLY A 54 -7.72 -21.33 -11.42
N ARG A 55 -7.29 -21.47 -12.68
CA ARG A 55 -6.08 -20.80 -13.21
C ARG A 55 -6.27 -19.28 -13.20
N GLU A 56 -6.01 -18.62 -12.09
CA GLU A 56 -5.99 -17.16 -12.03
C GLU A 56 -4.63 -16.67 -12.52
N CYS A 57 -4.64 -15.78 -13.52
CA CYS A 57 -3.49 -14.94 -13.82
C CYS A 57 -3.22 -14.11 -12.57
N ARG A 58 -2.02 -14.21 -12.03
CA ARG A 58 -1.48 -13.19 -11.13
C ARG A 58 -1.55 -11.86 -11.89
N GLU A 59 -2.40 -10.95 -11.45
CA GLU A 59 -2.14 -9.53 -11.69
C GLU A 59 -0.96 -9.20 -10.78
N ASP A 60 0.17 -8.88 -11.40
CA ASP A 60 1.35 -8.39 -10.71
C ASP A 60 0.95 -7.10 -9.99
N ALA A 61 0.65 -7.18 -8.70
CA ALA A 61 0.56 -6.00 -7.85
C ALA A 61 1.92 -5.31 -7.95
N GLU A 62 1.93 -4.12 -8.52
CA GLU A 62 3.12 -3.27 -8.66
C GLU A 62 3.57 -2.82 -7.25
N GLU A 63 4.28 -3.69 -6.52
CA GLU A 63 5.06 -3.32 -5.35
C GLU A 63 6.43 -2.79 -5.79
N GLU A 64 6.45 -1.71 -6.58
CA GLU A 64 7.63 -0.85 -6.66
C GLU A 64 7.40 0.39 -5.80
N ASN A 65 7.32 0.18 -4.49
CA ASN A 65 7.60 1.24 -3.54
C ASN A 65 9.11 1.51 -3.59
N PRO A 66 9.59 2.72 -3.95
CA PRO A 66 11.02 3.04 -3.95
C PRO A 66 11.68 2.93 -2.56
N PHE A 67 10.84 2.89 -1.51
CA PHE A 67 11.24 2.67 -0.12
C PHE A 67 11.36 1.18 0.27
N ASN A 68 10.93 0.23 -0.57
CA ASN A 68 11.12 -1.21 -0.33
C ASN A 68 12.59 -1.65 -0.40
N THR A 69 13.53 -0.78 -0.81
CA THR A 69 14.97 -1.08 -0.71
C THR A 69 15.48 -1.26 0.72
N PHE A 70 14.68 -0.88 1.73
CA PHE A 70 14.98 -1.15 3.14
C PHE A 70 14.18 -2.30 3.76
N ASP A 71 13.14 -2.79 3.09
CA ASP A 71 12.31 -3.93 3.55
C ASP A 71 12.59 -5.22 2.74
N ASP A 72 13.46 -5.13 1.72
CA ASP A 72 13.95 -6.28 0.96
C ASP A 72 15.08 -7.01 1.73
N ASN A 73 14.72 -7.68 2.83
CA ASN A 73 15.32 -9.00 3.04
C ASN A 73 14.63 -9.95 2.05
N GLY A 74 15.13 -9.95 0.82
CA GLY A 74 14.64 -10.71 -0.33
C GLY A 74 14.75 -12.23 -0.16
N ASP A 75 13.98 -12.78 0.77
CA ASP A 75 13.74 -14.22 0.86
C ASP A 75 12.39 -14.59 1.51
N ASP A 76 11.65 -13.69 2.15
CA ASP A 76 10.41 -14.09 2.88
C ASP A 76 9.12 -14.14 2.04
N SER A 77 9.18 -13.83 0.73
CA SER A 77 8.10 -14.15 -0.22
C SER A 77 8.20 -15.60 -0.70
N PHE A 78 8.23 -16.56 0.24
CA PHE A 78 8.20 -17.97 -0.10
C PHE A 78 6.86 -18.33 -0.74
N ASP A 79 6.95 -18.99 -1.89
CA ASP A 79 5.83 -19.52 -2.64
C ASP A 79 4.84 -20.23 -1.71
N ALA A 80 3.56 -19.96 -1.91
CA ALA A 80 2.45 -20.69 -1.30
C ALA A 80 2.43 -22.18 -1.71
N GLU A 81 3.53 -22.76 -2.19
CA GLU A 81 3.69 -24.13 -2.63
C GLU A 81 3.78 -25.11 -1.44
N PHE A 82 4.27 -24.65 -0.29
CA PHE A 82 4.23 -25.43 0.95
C PHE A 82 2.88 -25.22 1.65
N GLY A 83 2.00 -26.21 1.53
CA GLY A 83 0.78 -26.28 2.32
C GLY A 83 1.10 -26.18 3.82
N PHE A 84 0.17 -25.62 4.59
CA PHE A 84 0.29 -25.49 6.04
C PHE A 84 0.49 -26.88 6.68
N ASP A 85 1.73 -27.21 7.04
CA ASP A 85 2.06 -28.38 7.84
C ASP A 85 2.28 -27.92 9.28
N THR A 86 1.46 -28.43 10.20
CA THR A 86 1.59 -28.17 11.64
C THR A 86 2.92 -28.66 12.23
N GLN A 87 3.68 -29.48 11.49
CA GLN A 87 4.98 -30.03 11.88
C GLN A 87 6.16 -29.35 11.18
N SER A 88 5.92 -28.38 10.30
CA SER A 88 7.02 -27.70 9.62
C SER A 88 7.78 -26.79 10.57
N THR A 89 9.07 -26.64 10.30
CA THR A 89 9.91 -25.68 11.00
C THR A 89 9.44 -24.26 10.71
N PRO A 90 9.45 -23.37 11.72
CA PRO A 90 9.14 -21.96 11.52
C PRO A 90 9.97 -21.35 10.39
N VAL A 91 9.32 -20.63 9.48
CA VAL A 91 9.98 -20.10 8.28
C VAL A 91 10.75 -18.81 8.62
N SER A 92 10.12 -17.91 9.36
CA SER A 92 10.72 -16.62 9.71
C SER A 92 11.33 -16.61 11.11
N VAL A 93 12.26 -15.69 11.34
CA VAL A 93 12.85 -15.43 12.67
C VAL A 93 11.76 -15.08 13.69
N HIS A 94 10.77 -14.29 13.27
CA HIS A 94 9.60 -13.90 14.07
C HIS A 94 8.75 -15.12 14.46
N GLU A 95 8.45 -16.00 13.51
CA GLU A 95 7.69 -17.22 13.76
C GLU A 95 8.42 -18.14 14.74
N SER A 96 9.73 -18.33 14.53
CA SER A 96 10.57 -19.13 15.41
C SER A 96 10.60 -18.59 16.84
N ALA A 97 10.69 -17.26 17.01
CA ALA A 97 10.66 -16.63 18.32
C ALA A 97 9.29 -16.81 19.00
N VAL A 98 8.18 -16.65 18.26
CA VAL A 98 6.82 -16.83 18.77
C VAL A 98 6.59 -18.28 19.25
N GLU A 99 7.00 -19.29 18.48
CA GLU A 99 6.83 -20.69 18.87
C GLU A 99 7.68 -21.05 20.10
N LEU A 100 8.90 -20.53 20.21
CA LEU A 100 9.74 -20.72 21.41
C LEU A 100 9.12 -20.07 22.65
N LEU A 101 8.54 -18.87 22.52
CA LEU A 101 7.86 -18.20 23.61
C LEU A 101 6.58 -18.95 24.03
N LYS A 102 5.79 -19.45 23.06
CA LYS A 102 4.60 -20.29 23.32
C LYS A 102 4.95 -21.60 24.02
N ALA A 103 6.10 -22.20 23.70
CA ALA A 103 6.61 -23.38 24.39
C ALA A 103 7.11 -23.11 25.83
N GLY A 104 7.14 -21.84 26.26
CA GLY A 104 7.52 -21.44 27.62
C GLY A 104 9.01 -21.13 27.79
N PHE A 105 9.78 -21.01 26.71
CA PHE A 105 11.16 -20.55 26.81
C PHE A 105 11.22 -19.06 27.13
N HIS A 106 12.26 -18.67 27.88
CA HIS A 106 12.45 -17.30 28.32
C HIS A 106 13.70 -16.69 27.64
N PRO A 107 13.65 -15.45 27.10
CA PRO A 107 14.80 -14.84 26.41
C PRO A 107 16.08 -14.82 27.25
N LEU A 108 15.97 -14.49 28.55
CA LEU A 108 17.12 -14.49 29.47
C LEU A 108 17.70 -15.87 29.80
N LYS A 109 16.94 -16.96 29.56
CA LYS A 109 17.38 -18.33 29.89
C LYS A 109 17.92 -19.08 28.66
N LEU A 110 17.49 -18.71 27.47
CA LEU A 110 17.84 -19.37 26.22
C LEU A 110 18.51 -18.37 25.27
N GLN A 111 19.81 -18.54 25.05
CA GLN A 111 20.60 -17.66 24.18
C GLN A 111 20.05 -17.60 22.74
N LEU A 112 19.59 -18.73 22.21
CA LEU A 112 18.98 -18.78 20.87
C LEU A 112 17.76 -17.84 20.73
N LEU A 113 16.93 -17.74 21.78
CA LEU A 113 15.77 -16.86 21.78
C LEU A 113 16.19 -15.39 21.95
N TRP A 114 17.20 -15.12 22.79
CA TRP A 114 17.77 -13.79 22.94
C TRP A 114 18.31 -13.25 21.61
N ASP A 115 19.10 -14.05 20.87
CA ASP A 115 19.68 -13.63 19.60
C ASP A 115 18.59 -13.31 18.57
N LYS A 116 17.52 -14.14 18.50
CA LYS A 116 16.38 -13.90 17.62
C LYS A 116 15.62 -12.62 17.98
N VAL A 117 15.32 -12.38 19.26
CA VAL A 117 14.62 -11.17 19.71
C VAL A 117 15.46 -9.93 19.46
N LYS A 118 16.79 -10.02 19.65
CA LYS A 118 17.74 -8.95 19.33
C LYS A 118 17.73 -8.63 17.83
N ASP A 119 17.76 -9.65 16.97
CA ASP A 119 17.73 -9.45 15.52
C ASP A 119 16.42 -8.80 15.07
N ILE A 120 15.28 -9.23 15.62
CA ILE A 120 13.97 -8.62 15.38
C ILE A 120 13.97 -7.14 15.78
N LEU A 121 14.53 -6.82 16.96
CA LEU A 121 14.64 -5.46 17.45
C LEU A 121 15.51 -4.59 16.54
N ILE A 122 16.67 -5.08 16.11
CA ILE A 122 17.58 -4.36 15.21
C ILE A 122 16.89 -4.07 13.88
N ARG A 123 16.29 -5.09 13.25
CA ARG A 123 15.56 -4.93 11.98
C ARG A 123 14.45 -3.90 12.09
N LYS A 124 13.72 -3.91 13.22
CA LYS A 124 12.65 -2.96 13.46
C LYS A 124 13.16 -1.51 13.60
N ILE A 125 14.26 -1.31 14.33
CA ILE A 125 14.90 0.01 14.45
C ILE A 125 15.43 0.48 13.09
N GLU A 126 16.08 -0.39 12.32
CA GLU A 126 16.61 -0.08 10.99
C GLU A 126 15.49 0.29 10.01
N SER A 127 14.38 -0.46 10.00
CA SER A 127 13.19 -0.16 9.19
C SER A 127 12.63 1.24 9.52
N GLU A 128 12.49 1.59 10.80
CA GLU A 128 12.01 2.93 11.18
C GLU A 128 13.00 4.06 10.86
N MET A 129 14.31 3.83 11.05
CA MET A 129 15.34 4.86 10.88
C MET A 129 15.72 5.08 9.41
N LEU A 130 15.89 4.01 8.64
CA LEU A 130 16.35 4.06 7.24
C LEU A 130 15.18 4.12 6.26
N GLY A 131 14.13 3.32 6.50
CA GLY A 131 12.92 3.29 5.68
C GLY A 131 11.93 4.42 5.97
N TYR A 132 12.16 5.21 7.03
CA TYR A 132 11.26 6.28 7.48
C TYR A 132 9.81 5.81 7.66
N HIS A 133 9.61 4.57 8.09
CA HIS A 133 8.28 4.00 8.40
C HIS A 133 7.73 4.60 9.70
N ILE A 134 7.26 5.85 9.63
CA ILE A 134 6.69 6.58 10.77
C ILE A 134 5.27 6.08 11.00
N ASN A 135 5.05 5.42 12.14
CA ASN A 135 3.73 4.99 12.56
C ASN A 135 2.86 6.19 12.96
N ILE A 136 1.69 6.32 12.34
CA ILE A 136 0.66 7.30 12.68
C ILE A 136 -0.57 6.53 13.18
N ALA A 137 -0.80 6.52 14.49
CA ALA A 137 -1.88 5.75 15.11
C ALA A 137 -3.28 6.12 14.57
N GLN A 138 -3.48 7.39 14.20
CA GLN A 138 -4.74 7.90 13.64
C GLN A 138 -4.70 7.93 12.10
N SER A 139 -4.29 6.80 11.51
CA SER A 139 -4.28 6.59 10.06
C SER A 139 -4.69 5.16 9.70
N VAL A 140 -5.19 4.98 8.47
CA VAL A 140 -5.56 3.66 7.94
C VAL A 140 -5.54 3.69 6.42
N GLU A 141 -5.23 2.56 5.80
CA GLU A 141 -5.36 2.36 4.36
C GLU A 141 -6.61 1.53 4.07
N VAL A 142 -7.48 2.02 3.18
CA VAL A 142 -8.75 1.37 2.85
C VAL A 142 -9.09 1.52 1.38
N PHE A 143 -9.85 0.56 0.84
CA PHE A 143 -10.37 0.66 -0.52
C PHE A 143 -11.33 1.86 -0.65
N VAL A 144 -11.20 2.56 -1.76
CA VAL A 144 -12.07 3.68 -2.10
C VAL A 144 -13.22 3.19 -2.97
N VAL A 145 -14.45 3.58 -2.63
CA VAL A 145 -15.65 3.24 -3.41
C VAL A 145 -16.49 4.49 -3.65
N PRO A 146 -17.12 4.60 -4.83
CA PRO A 146 -18.02 5.70 -5.12
C PRO A 146 -19.31 5.54 -4.30
N ASP A 147 -19.90 6.66 -3.88
CA ASP A 147 -21.20 6.67 -3.21
C ASP A 147 -22.31 6.09 -4.11
N PRO A 148 -22.86 4.92 -3.75
CA PRO A 148 -23.86 4.23 -4.56
C PRO A 148 -25.23 4.89 -4.51
N PHE A 149 -25.51 5.72 -3.49
CA PHE A 149 -26.80 6.37 -3.32
C PHE A 149 -26.79 7.86 -3.67
N HIS A 150 -25.62 8.42 -4.02
CA HIS A 150 -25.43 9.84 -4.33
C HIS A 150 -25.92 10.79 -3.22
N ILE A 151 -25.77 10.40 -1.96
CA ILE A 151 -26.18 11.15 -0.77
C ILE A 151 -25.10 12.15 -0.35
N LEU A 152 -23.82 11.75 -0.37
CA LEU A 152 -22.68 12.59 0.03
C LEU A 152 -22.57 13.84 -0.87
N LYS A 153 -22.13 14.96 -0.29
CA LYS A 153 -21.82 16.19 -1.03
C LYS A 153 -20.36 16.23 -1.47
N GLU A 154 -20.03 17.12 -2.42
CA GLU A 154 -18.65 17.36 -2.83
C GLU A 154 -17.79 17.73 -1.60
N GLY A 155 -16.68 17.02 -1.41
CA GLY A 155 -15.81 17.17 -0.23
C GLY A 155 -16.26 16.42 1.03
N GLU A 156 -17.35 15.65 0.98
CA GLU A 156 -17.77 14.75 2.05
C GLU A 156 -17.37 13.30 1.74
N VAL A 157 -16.94 12.59 2.78
CA VAL A 157 -16.62 11.16 2.75
C VAL A 157 -17.30 10.44 3.91
N TYR A 158 -17.60 9.16 3.73
CA TYR A 158 -18.13 8.31 4.79
C TYR A 158 -17.18 7.14 5.04
N MET A 159 -16.87 6.92 6.31
CA MET A 159 -15.99 5.83 6.72
C MET A 159 -16.45 5.28 8.07
N ARG A 160 -16.55 3.95 8.13
CA ARG A 160 -16.86 3.21 9.34
C ARG A 160 -15.98 1.97 9.44
N SER A 161 -15.48 1.68 10.64
CA SER A 161 -14.69 0.49 10.96
C SER A 161 -15.50 -0.51 11.79
N ASN A 162 -15.45 -1.79 11.44
CA ASN A 162 -16.08 -2.84 12.26
C ASN A 162 -15.35 -3.10 13.57
N GLN A 163 -14.06 -2.78 13.64
CA GLN A 163 -13.22 -2.95 14.84
C GLN A 163 -13.15 -1.66 15.67
N GLY A 164 -13.80 -0.58 15.21
CA GLY A 164 -13.62 0.77 15.73
C GLY A 164 -12.32 1.41 15.23
N PHE A 165 -12.12 2.67 15.61
CA PHE A 165 -10.86 3.39 15.40
C PHE A 165 -10.13 3.51 16.73
N GLU A 166 -8.82 3.28 16.73
CA GLU A 166 -8.00 3.33 17.94
C GLU A 166 -8.10 4.72 18.59
N GLY A 167 -8.47 4.75 19.87
CA GLY A 167 -8.69 6.00 20.62
C GLY A 167 -10.01 6.73 20.33
N MET A 168 -10.93 6.16 19.54
CA MET A 168 -12.27 6.71 19.34
C MET A 168 -13.37 5.85 19.98
N PHE A 169 -14.39 6.52 20.51
CA PHE A 169 -15.58 5.86 21.06
C PHE A 169 -16.60 5.45 19.99
N THR A 170 -16.44 5.94 18.76
CA THR A 170 -17.34 5.69 17.65
C THR A 170 -16.66 4.80 16.61
N ASP A 171 -17.48 3.95 15.99
CA ASP A 171 -17.11 3.12 14.83
C ASP A 171 -17.04 3.93 13.53
N THR A 172 -17.67 5.10 13.52
CA THR A 172 -17.78 6.01 12.39
C THR A 172 -16.85 7.20 12.58
N LEU A 173 -16.12 7.54 11.53
CA LEU A 173 -15.21 8.69 11.49
C LEU A 173 -16.00 9.97 11.20
N GLU A 174 -15.74 11.04 11.96
CA GLU A 174 -16.41 12.34 11.80
C GLU A 174 -15.40 13.47 11.90
N GLY A 175 -15.58 14.51 11.09
CA GLY A 175 -14.74 15.71 11.08
C GLY A 175 -13.70 15.73 9.95
N PRO A 176 -12.77 16.69 9.98
CA PRO A 176 -11.81 16.86 8.90
C PRO A 176 -10.78 15.71 8.88
N VAL A 177 -10.48 15.22 7.68
CA VAL A 177 -9.53 14.12 7.44
C VAL A 177 -8.71 14.40 6.19
N LEU A 178 -7.52 13.81 6.09
CA LEU A 178 -6.69 13.84 4.88
C LEU A 178 -6.80 12.51 4.15
N LEU A 179 -6.99 12.57 2.84
CA LEU A 179 -6.94 11.43 1.93
C LEU A 179 -5.76 11.61 0.98
N SER A 180 -5.05 10.52 0.73
CA SER A 180 -3.95 10.46 -0.25
C SER A 180 -3.81 9.06 -0.81
N ARG A 181 -3.35 8.95 -2.05
CA ARG A 181 -2.96 7.66 -2.67
C ARG A 181 -1.45 7.63 -2.85
N ASN A 182 -0.84 6.49 -2.61
CA ASN A 182 0.59 6.31 -2.87
C ASN A 182 0.81 5.91 -4.33
N PRO A 183 1.81 6.48 -5.03
CA PRO A 183 2.69 7.59 -4.61
C PRO A 183 2.01 8.97 -4.77
N THR A 184 2.32 9.91 -3.86
CA THR A 184 1.94 11.32 -3.99
C THR A 184 3.04 12.09 -4.71
N ARG A 185 2.71 12.74 -5.84
CA ARG A 185 3.70 13.36 -6.74
C ARG A 185 3.54 14.86 -6.88
N VAL A 186 2.31 15.37 -6.78
CA VAL A 186 2.01 16.80 -6.82
C VAL A 186 1.32 17.25 -5.53
N PRO A 187 1.40 18.54 -5.17
CA PRO A 187 0.77 19.05 -3.94
C PRO A 187 -0.74 18.78 -3.85
N SER A 188 -1.43 18.67 -5.00
CA SER A 188 -2.87 18.39 -5.06
C SER A 188 -3.24 16.93 -4.80
N ASP A 189 -2.27 15.99 -4.72
CA ASP A 189 -2.56 14.56 -4.54
C ASP A 189 -3.04 14.22 -3.12
N VAL A 190 -2.89 15.15 -2.18
CA VAL A 190 -3.43 15.05 -0.83
C VAL A 190 -4.63 15.98 -0.73
N GLN A 191 -5.77 15.44 -0.32
CA GLN A 191 -7.03 16.17 -0.21
C GLN A 191 -7.55 16.13 1.23
N LYS A 192 -7.75 17.31 1.80
CA LYS A 192 -8.50 17.50 3.04
C LYS A 192 -9.99 17.55 2.72
N VAL A 193 -10.72 16.62 3.32
CA VAL A 193 -12.16 16.43 3.15
C VAL A 193 -12.82 16.27 4.52
N THR A 194 -14.15 16.23 4.55
CA THR A 194 -14.90 16.08 5.80
C THR A 194 -15.53 14.69 5.86
N ALA A 195 -15.13 13.89 6.85
CA ALA A 195 -15.81 12.66 7.20
C ALA A 195 -17.15 12.99 7.87
N VAL A 196 -18.24 12.41 7.36
CA VAL A 196 -19.60 12.65 7.84
C VAL A 196 -20.29 11.35 8.21
N ARG A 197 -21.10 11.37 9.26
CA ARG A 197 -21.97 10.24 9.59
C ARG A 197 -23.16 10.20 8.63
N CYS A 198 -23.34 9.08 7.95
CA CYS A 198 -24.43 8.84 7.01
C CYS A 198 -25.12 7.50 7.33
N PRO A 199 -26.25 7.49 8.06
CA PRO A 199 -26.95 6.25 8.42
C PRO A 199 -27.38 5.39 7.23
N GLN A 200 -27.59 6.00 6.06
CA GLN A 200 -27.95 5.28 4.83
C GLN A 200 -26.78 4.45 4.27
N LEU A 201 -25.55 4.78 4.64
CA LEU A 201 -24.34 4.04 4.29
C LEU A 201 -23.90 3.09 5.41
N ALA A 202 -24.75 2.85 6.41
CA ALA A 202 -24.46 2.01 7.57
C ALA A 202 -24.31 0.51 7.26
N ASP A 203 -24.36 0.07 6.01
CA ASP A 203 -23.94 -1.30 5.63
C ASP A 203 -22.51 -1.31 5.09
N TYR A 204 -21.99 -0.17 4.65
CA TYR A 204 -20.62 -0.02 4.19
C TYR A 204 -19.69 0.10 5.39
N SER A 205 -18.75 -0.83 5.52
CA SER A 205 -17.75 -0.87 6.59
C SER A 205 -16.39 -1.24 6.01
N ASN A 206 -15.32 -0.76 6.65
CA ASN A 206 -13.93 -0.94 6.23
C ASN A 206 -13.65 -0.43 4.80
N LEU A 207 -14.40 0.58 4.36
CA LEU A 207 -14.30 1.22 3.04
C LEU A 207 -14.37 2.73 3.22
N ALA A 208 -13.68 3.47 2.34
CA ALA A 208 -13.88 4.91 2.19
C ALA A 208 -14.91 5.16 1.08
N VAL A 209 -16.13 5.53 1.46
CA VAL A 209 -17.18 5.92 0.51
C VAL A 209 -17.03 7.40 0.19
N VAL A 210 -16.83 7.74 -1.09
CA VAL A 210 -16.56 9.11 -1.52
C VAL A 210 -17.69 9.65 -2.39
N SER A 211 -17.91 10.96 -2.32
CA SER A 211 -18.94 11.63 -3.12
C SER A 211 -18.75 11.46 -4.62
N CYS A 212 -19.85 11.13 -5.30
CA CYS A 212 -19.98 11.14 -6.76
C CYS A 212 -20.37 12.52 -7.33
N LYS A 213 -20.53 13.53 -6.46
CA LYS A 213 -20.84 14.91 -6.84
C LYS A 213 -19.58 15.75 -6.89
N GLY A 214 -19.57 16.71 -7.81
CA GLY A 214 -18.50 17.70 -7.97
C GLY A 214 -18.07 17.83 -9.42
N LYS A 215 -17.01 18.61 -9.66
CA LYS A 215 -16.44 18.77 -11.01
C LYS A 215 -15.58 17.58 -11.45
N ARG A 216 -14.99 16.88 -10.50
CA ARG A 216 -14.07 15.75 -10.69
C ARG A 216 -14.26 14.76 -9.55
N SER A 217 -14.05 13.47 -9.81
CA SER A 217 -14.10 12.43 -8.78
C SER A 217 -12.99 12.64 -7.75
N LEU A 218 -13.27 12.33 -6.48
CA LEU A 218 -12.26 12.47 -5.42
C LEU A 218 -11.04 11.59 -5.68
N ALA A 219 -11.24 10.34 -6.14
CA ALA A 219 -10.13 9.45 -6.49
C ALA A 219 -9.21 10.04 -7.56
N SER A 220 -9.74 10.76 -8.56
CA SER A 220 -8.93 11.37 -9.61
C SER A 220 -8.07 12.54 -9.11
N TYR A 221 -8.43 13.18 -7.99
CA TYR A 221 -7.54 14.13 -7.32
C TYR A 221 -6.36 13.45 -6.63
N LEU A 222 -6.47 12.16 -6.27
CA LEU A 222 -5.46 11.42 -5.53
C LEU A 222 -4.51 10.71 -6.50
N ALA A 223 -3.54 11.46 -7.05
CA ALA A 223 -2.58 10.94 -8.03
C ALA A 223 -3.24 10.34 -9.29
N GLY A 224 -4.43 10.82 -9.68
CA GLY A 224 -5.15 10.34 -10.86
C GLY A 224 -5.86 9.00 -10.70
N GLY A 225 -6.19 8.59 -9.47
CA GLY A 225 -6.84 7.30 -9.20
C GLY A 225 -8.29 7.18 -9.65
N ASP A 226 -8.81 5.97 -9.48
CA ASP A 226 -10.19 5.59 -9.76
C ASP A 226 -10.76 4.64 -8.67
N TYR A 227 -11.61 3.69 -9.05
CA TYR A 227 -12.37 2.83 -8.15
C TYR A 227 -12.30 1.35 -8.55
N ASP A 228 -11.29 0.95 -9.34
CA ASP A 228 -11.14 -0.42 -9.83
C ASP A 228 -10.45 -1.39 -8.84
N GLY A 229 -9.94 -0.85 -7.74
CA GLY A 229 -9.12 -1.57 -6.76
C GLY A 229 -8.24 -0.64 -5.92
N ASP A 230 -8.21 0.65 -6.24
CA ASP A 230 -7.46 1.66 -5.51
C ASP A 230 -7.72 1.67 -3.99
N THR A 231 -6.62 1.78 -3.24
CA THR A 231 -6.61 2.07 -1.81
C THR A 231 -6.23 3.53 -1.58
N VAL A 232 -6.77 4.11 -0.51
CA VAL A 232 -6.44 5.46 -0.06
C VAL A 232 -6.02 5.42 1.40
N MET A 233 -4.95 6.14 1.71
CA MET A 233 -4.56 6.42 3.08
C MET A 233 -5.43 7.55 3.63
N VAL A 234 -6.12 7.27 4.73
CA VAL A 234 -6.97 8.20 5.47
C VAL A 234 -6.26 8.56 6.77
N VAL A 235 -6.02 9.84 7.02
CA VAL A 235 -5.39 10.34 8.25
C VAL A 235 -6.33 11.32 8.96
N TRP A 236 -6.64 11.05 10.22
CA TRP A 236 -7.50 11.93 11.05
C TRP A 236 -6.77 12.55 12.24
N ASP A 237 -5.46 12.36 12.33
CA ASP A 237 -4.61 13.03 13.31
C ASP A 237 -4.63 14.55 13.13
N GLN A 238 -5.10 15.24 14.16
CA GLN A 238 -5.29 16.68 14.15
C GLN A 238 -3.99 17.47 14.06
N ASN A 239 -2.84 16.87 14.41
CA ASN A 239 -1.53 17.49 14.23
C ASN A 239 -1.16 17.65 12.76
N PHE A 240 -1.65 16.75 11.90
CA PHE A 240 -1.45 16.81 10.45
C PHE A 240 -2.64 17.49 9.75
N VAL A 241 -3.87 17.14 10.13
CA VAL A 241 -5.10 17.63 9.49
C VAL A 241 -5.27 19.14 9.66
N ARG A 242 -5.06 19.69 10.88
CA ARG A 242 -5.33 21.12 11.15
C ARG A 242 -4.48 22.08 10.31
N PRO A 243 -3.14 21.94 10.26
CA PRO A 243 -2.30 22.85 9.48
C PRO A 243 -2.40 22.64 7.96
N PHE A 244 -2.94 21.52 7.51
CA PHE A 244 -3.03 21.23 6.07
C PHE A 244 -4.08 22.10 5.36
N CYS A 245 -3.70 22.60 4.19
CA CYS A 245 -4.54 23.35 3.26
C CYS A 245 -4.49 22.68 1.89
N ASN A 246 -5.66 22.50 1.25
CA ASN A 246 -5.72 21.94 -0.10
C ASN A 246 -5.00 22.85 -1.08
N ALA A 247 -4.12 22.25 -1.90
CA ALA A 247 -3.52 22.92 -3.03
C ALA A 247 -4.50 22.96 -4.21
N ASP A 248 -4.33 23.94 -5.08
CA ASP A 248 -5.03 23.98 -6.36
C ASP A 248 -4.62 22.78 -7.22
N LEU A 249 -5.57 22.28 -8.00
CA LEU A 249 -5.36 21.16 -8.89
C LEU A 249 -4.27 21.50 -9.93
N VAL A 250 -3.22 20.69 -9.96
CA VAL A 250 -2.16 20.81 -10.94
C VAL A 250 -2.51 19.92 -12.14
N VAL A 251 -2.72 20.55 -13.30
CA VAL A 251 -3.05 19.86 -14.56
C VAL A 251 -1.92 20.15 -15.56
N PRO A 252 -1.43 19.15 -16.31
CA PRO A 252 -0.46 19.39 -17.36
C PRO A 252 -1.06 20.22 -18.49
N GLU A 253 -0.22 20.91 -19.25
CA GLU A 253 -0.63 21.66 -20.44
C GLU A 253 -1.24 20.73 -21.50
N GLU A 254 -2.16 21.24 -22.32
CA GLU A 254 -2.92 20.43 -23.30
C GLU A 254 -2.00 19.67 -24.29
N ASN A 255 -0.86 20.26 -24.65
CA ASN A 255 0.11 19.68 -25.59
C ASN A 255 1.17 18.80 -24.91
N PHE A 256 1.16 18.70 -23.58
CA PHE A 256 2.20 18.01 -22.82
C PHE A 256 2.38 16.56 -23.28
N ILE A 257 1.27 15.85 -23.50
CA ILE A 257 1.30 14.45 -23.93
C ILE A 257 1.91 14.33 -25.33
N SER A 258 1.48 15.17 -26.28
CA SER A 258 1.97 15.10 -27.67
C SER A 258 3.44 15.48 -27.82
N GLU A 259 3.95 16.37 -26.98
CA GLU A 259 5.34 16.82 -27.04
C GLU A 259 6.31 15.83 -26.38
N ASN A 260 5.86 15.13 -25.34
CA ASN A 260 6.73 14.27 -24.52
C ASN A 260 6.54 12.78 -24.80
N PHE A 261 5.39 12.35 -25.33
CA PHE A 261 5.08 10.93 -25.55
C PHE A 261 4.68 10.63 -26.99
N HIS A 262 5.26 9.56 -27.53
CA HIS A 262 4.82 8.99 -28.81
C HIS A 262 3.72 7.96 -28.56
N ARG A 263 2.48 8.31 -28.91
CA ARG A 263 1.33 7.40 -28.84
C ARG A 263 1.11 6.70 -30.18
N ASP A 264 1.37 5.40 -30.23
CA ASP A 264 1.04 4.54 -31.37
C ASP A 264 -0.26 3.78 -31.05
N ILE A 265 -1.40 4.32 -31.48
CA ILE A 265 -2.73 3.74 -31.22
C ILE A 265 -3.22 3.10 -32.52
N GLU A 266 -3.07 1.79 -32.62
CA GLU A 266 -3.62 0.99 -33.71
C GLU A 266 -4.71 0.06 -33.17
N LYS A 267 -5.89 0.05 -33.79
CA LYS A 267 -6.94 -0.89 -33.41
C LYS A 267 -6.63 -2.27 -33.96
N VAL A 268 -7.01 -3.31 -33.21
CA VAL A 268 -6.80 -4.70 -33.62
C VAL A 268 -7.32 -5.02 -35.04
N PRO A 269 -8.50 -4.57 -35.48
CA PRO A 269 -8.96 -4.84 -36.85
C PRO A 269 -8.07 -4.18 -37.91
N ASP A 270 -7.58 -2.97 -37.65
CA ASP A 270 -6.72 -2.23 -38.57
C ASP A 270 -5.34 -2.90 -38.68
N PHE A 271 -4.80 -3.35 -37.55
CA PHE A 271 -3.59 -4.16 -37.47
C PHE A 271 -3.71 -5.46 -38.27
N LEU A 272 -4.81 -6.21 -38.08
CA LEU A 272 -5.05 -7.46 -38.82
C LEU A 272 -5.19 -7.21 -40.33
N ASN A 273 -5.91 -6.16 -40.72
CA ASN A 273 -6.06 -5.77 -42.13
C ASN A 273 -4.73 -5.36 -42.77
N ARG A 274 -3.87 -4.64 -42.01
CA ARG A 274 -2.53 -4.24 -42.44
C ARG A 274 -1.64 -5.47 -42.67
N ILE A 275 -1.63 -6.39 -41.72
CA ILE A 275 -0.78 -7.58 -41.76
C ILE A 275 -1.25 -8.59 -42.80
N ALA A 276 -2.56 -8.74 -43.01
CA ALA A 276 -3.13 -9.67 -43.99
C ALA A 276 -2.64 -9.40 -45.43
N ARG A 277 -2.20 -8.17 -45.72
CA ARG A 277 -1.67 -7.75 -47.03
C ARG A 277 -0.16 -7.95 -47.19
N GLN A 278 0.55 -8.34 -46.12
CA GLN A 278 2.00 -8.47 -46.09
C GLN A 278 2.48 -9.92 -46.29
N ARG A 279 3.80 -10.08 -46.51
CA ARG A 279 4.42 -11.41 -46.59
C ARG A 279 4.51 -12.03 -45.20
N ARG A 280 4.36 -13.35 -45.09
CA ARG A 280 4.36 -14.11 -43.82
C ARG A 280 5.51 -13.76 -42.87
N SER A 281 6.72 -13.51 -43.38
CA SER A 281 7.88 -13.10 -42.56
C SER A 281 7.70 -11.73 -41.91
N GLN A 282 7.14 -10.76 -42.65
CA GLN A 282 6.84 -9.41 -42.15
C GLN A 282 5.69 -9.47 -41.15
N CYS A 283 4.64 -10.25 -41.44
CA CYS A 283 3.54 -10.49 -40.51
C CYS A 283 4.04 -11.00 -39.16
N HIS A 284 4.95 -11.97 -39.18
CA HIS A 284 5.53 -12.53 -37.97
C HIS A 284 6.36 -11.51 -37.19
N SER A 285 7.15 -10.68 -37.89
CA SER A 285 7.99 -9.65 -37.26
C SER A 285 7.15 -8.55 -36.60
N GLU A 286 6.09 -8.08 -37.27
CA GLU A 286 5.16 -7.08 -36.72
C GLU A 286 4.38 -7.61 -35.52
N LEU A 287 3.93 -8.88 -35.58
CA LEU A 287 3.29 -9.54 -34.44
C LEU A 287 4.25 -9.65 -33.26
N LEU A 288 5.49 -10.11 -33.50
CA LEU A 288 6.51 -10.17 -32.45
C LEU A 288 6.78 -8.78 -31.87
N ARG A 289 6.84 -7.72 -32.68
CA ARG A 289 7.05 -6.36 -32.17
C ARG A 289 5.97 -5.95 -31.17
N VAL A 290 4.70 -6.22 -31.46
CA VAL A 290 3.58 -5.91 -30.55
C VAL A 290 3.63 -6.78 -29.30
N LEU A 291 3.88 -8.09 -29.46
CA LEU A 291 3.96 -9.03 -28.31
C LEU A 291 5.13 -8.73 -27.39
N LEU A 292 6.27 -8.27 -27.93
CA LEU A 292 7.47 -7.95 -27.18
C LEU A 292 7.49 -6.49 -26.68
N GLN A 293 6.47 -5.68 -26.96
CA GLN A 293 6.39 -4.29 -26.52
C GLN A 293 6.40 -4.17 -24.99
N GLY A 294 5.87 -5.16 -24.28
CA GLY A 294 5.92 -5.22 -22.81
C GLY A 294 7.33 -5.39 -22.23
N MET A 295 8.30 -5.87 -23.03
CA MET A 295 9.72 -5.97 -22.66
C MET A 295 10.53 -4.74 -23.08
N ALA A 296 9.90 -3.72 -23.67
CA ALA A 296 10.58 -2.47 -23.96
C ALA A 296 10.99 -1.78 -22.64
N ASP A 297 12.14 -1.10 -22.68
CA ASP A 297 12.73 -0.40 -21.53
C ASP A 297 11.74 0.61 -20.93
N ARG A 298 11.24 0.29 -19.73
CA ARG A 298 10.31 1.15 -18.98
C ARG A 298 11.11 2.20 -18.23
N LYS A 299 11.04 3.44 -18.71
CA LYS A 299 11.76 4.58 -18.10
C LYS A 299 11.08 5.18 -16.86
N VAL A 300 9.95 4.62 -16.42
CA VAL A 300 9.13 5.15 -15.33
C VAL A 300 9.96 5.28 -14.04
N GLY A 301 10.72 4.25 -13.66
CA GLY A 301 11.58 4.29 -12.47
C GLY A 301 12.67 5.38 -12.53
N ILE A 302 13.23 5.65 -13.72
CA ILE A 302 14.22 6.70 -13.92
C ILE A 302 13.58 8.09 -13.70
N TYR A 303 12.39 8.32 -14.25
CA TYR A 303 11.66 9.58 -14.04
C TYR A 303 11.19 9.75 -12.59
N SER A 304 10.81 8.67 -11.91
CA SER A 304 10.56 8.68 -10.46
C SER A 304 11.77 9.19 -9.69
N MET A 305 12.95 8.64 -9.95
CA MET A 305 14.18 9.07 -9.28
C MET A 305 14.52 10.54 -9.58
N TYR A 306 14.31 11.00 -10.82
CA TYR A 306 14.50 12.41 -11.16
C TYR A 306 13.52 13.31 -10.42
N HIS A 307 12.25 12.90 -10.29
CA HIS A 307 11.27 13.61 -9.49
C HIS A 307 11.77 13.75 -8.05
N ASP A 308 12.18 12.66 -7.40
CA ASP A 308 12.68 12.67 -6.01
C ASP A 308 13.87 13.62 -5.80
N ILE A 309 14.83 13.60 -6.74
CA ILE A 309 16.00 14.50 -6.72
C ILE A 309 15.56 15.97 -6.84
N THR A 310 14.60 16.26 -7.72
CA THR A 310 14.12 17.64 -7.89
C THR A 310 13.27 18.12 -6.71
N VAL A 311 12.46 17.24 -6.10
CA VAL A 311 11.74 17.54 -4.86
C VAL A 311 12.73 17.93 -3.77
N HIS A 312 13.82 17.18 -3.62
CA HIS A 312 14.86 17.47 -2.63
C HIS A 312 15.58 18.81 -2.92
N ALA A 313 15.88 19.11 -4.18
CA ALA A 313 16.64 20.29 -4.57
C ALA A 313 15.83 21.59 -4.64
N TYR A 314 14.56 21.52 -5.07
CA TYR A 314 13.75 22.70 -5.43
C TYR A 314 12.38 22.75 -4.75
N GLY A 315 11.91 21.63 -4.19
CA GLY A 315 10.62 21.51 -3.54
C GLY A 315 9.49 21.03 -4.47
N LEU A 316 8.39 20.58 -3.87
CA LEU A 316 7.28 19.91 -4.56
C LEU A 316 6.49 20.82 -5.53
N ALA A 317 6.49 22.14 -5.28
CA ALA A 317 5.72 23.12 -6.05
C ALA A 317 6.51 23.75 -7.21
N ASP A 318 7.80 23.43 -7.36
CA ASP A 318 8.61 23.96 -8.47
C ASP A 318 8.11 23.40 -9.82
N ALA A 319 8.06 24.25 -10.85
CA ALA A 319 7.56 23.87 -12.17
C ALA A 319 8.32 22.67 -12.78
N ARG A 320 9.61 22.51 -12.47
CA ARG A 320 10.41 21.36 -12.96
C ARG A 320 9.99 20.06 -12.28
N THR A 321 9.70 20.11 -10.99
CA THR A 321 9.24 18.96 -10.20
C THR A 321 7.83 18.56 -10.64
N VAL A 322 6.94 19.53 -10.82
CA VAL A 322 5.60 19.30 -11.38
C VAL A 322 5.67 18.68 -12.78
N ARG A 323 6.56 19.18 -13.64
CA ARG A 323 6.74 18.60 -14.98
C ARG A 323 7.14 17.13 -14.89
N LEU A 324 8.12 16.80 -14.03
CA LEU A 324 8.59 15.42 -13.83
C LEU A 324 7.52 14.52 -13.20
N ALA A 325 6.63 15.08 -12.37
CA ALA A 325 5.50 14.33 -11.82
C ALA A 325 4.50 13.88 -12.89
N HIS A 326 4.43 14.57 -14.03
CA HIS A 326 3.58 14.21 -15.16
C HIS A 326 4.28 13.36 -16.23
N MET A 327 5.61 13.17 -16.15
CA MET A 327 6.39 12.35 -17.09
C MET A 327 6.35 10.86 -16.73
#